data_AF-B9LT84-F1
#
_entry.id   AF-B9LT84-F1
#
_cell.length_a   1.000
_cell.length_b   1.000
_cell.length_c   1.000
_cell.angle_alpha   90.00
_cell.angle_beta   90.00
_cell.angle_gamma   90.00
#
_symmetry.space_group_name_H-M   'P 1'
#
loop_
_entity.id
_entity.type
_entity.pdbx_description
1 polymer ?
#
loop_
_entity_poly.entity_id
_entity_poly.type
_entity_poly.pdbx_seq_one_letter_code
_entity_poly.pdbx_strand_id
1 'polypeptide(L)'
;MLEAFANEEVMTTNFAEGGYLPPDPSVTESVDPDDVGALGDFLDTLAVAGQNTVPRPVTVAWPDQSPQVASEVSAAYQGEKSPEQAMSDLESSLGSIESDLAE
;
A
#
# COMPACT_ATOMS: atom_id res chain seq x y z
N MET A 1 5.12 -1.57 24.24
CA MET A 1 5.92 -1.61 23.00
C MET A 1 5.10 -1.11 21.82
N LEU A 2 3.96 -1.72 21.48
CA LEU A 2 3.12 -1.25 20.37
C LEU A 2 2.61 0.19 20.56
N GLU A 3 2.24 0.57 21.78
CA GLU A 3 1.83 1.93 22.12
C GLU A 3 2.91 2.99 21.86
N ALA A 4 4.20 2.61 21.95
CA ALA A 4 5.29 3.55 21.67
C ALA A 4 5.37 3.93 20.17
N PHE A 5 4.97 3.02 19.27
CA PHE A 5 4.90 3.32 17.83
C PHE A 5 3.66 4.15 17.45
N ALA A 6 2.71 4.29 18.37
CA ALA A 6 1.57 5.19 18.23
C ALA A 6 1.85 6.61 18.75
N ASN A 7 3.06 6.88 19.24
CA ASN A 7 3.47 8.21 19.68
C ASN A 7 3.96 9.04 18.47
N GLU A 8 3.49 10.29 18.38
CA GLU A 8 3.79 11.22 17.29
C GLU A 8 5.29 11.45 17.09
N GLU A 9 6.07 11.64 18.17
CA GLU A 9 7.52 11.86 18.08
C GLU A 9 8.22 10.64 17.45
N VAL A 10 7.76 9.44 17.79
CA VAL A 10 8.27 8.19 17.21
C VAL A 10 7.86 8.07 15.74
N MET A 11 6.65 8.50 15.37
CA MET A 11 6.21 8.53 13.98
C MET A 11 7.06 9.52 13.16
N THR A 12 7.25 10.74 13.65
CA THR A 12 8.10 11.76 13.01
C THR A 12 9.53 11.27 12.86
N THR A 13 10.09 10.63 13.88
CA THR A 13 11.45 10.05 13.80
C THR A 13 11.54 8.97 12.72
N ASN A 14 10.57 8.04 12.65
CA ASN A 14 10.56 7.02 11.60
C ASN A 14 10.34 7.60 10.20
N PHE A 15 9.57 8.69 10.11
CA PHE A 15 9.36 9.38 8.86
C PHE A 15 10.63 10.08 8.38
N ALA A 16 11.28 10.84 9.26
CA ALA A 16 12.53 11.56 8.96
C ALA A 16 13.68 10.61 8.60
N GLU A 17 13.88 9.54 9.39
CA GLU A 17 15.04 8.66 9.22
C GLU A 17 14.80 7.56 8.18
N GLY A 18 13.58 7.04 8.12
CA GLY A 18 13.23 5.87 7.31
C GLY A 18 12.38 6.16 6.08
N GLY A 19 11.82 7.37 5.96
CA GLY A 19 10.85 7.70 4.92
C GLY A 19 9.52 6.96 5.06
N TYR A 20 9.23 6.38 6.24
CA TYR A 20 7.98 5.68 6.48
C TYR A 20 6.87 6.69 6.75
N LEU A 21 5.86 6.71 5.87
CA LEU A 21 4.69 7.54 6.11
C LEU A 21 4.06 7.20 7.47
N PRO A 22 3.85 8.19 8.34
CA PRO A 22 3.13 8.03 9.60
C PRO A 22 1.79 7.31 9.41
N PRO A 23 1.46 6.32 10.27
CA PRO A 23 0.14 5.67 10.26
C PRO A 23 -1.02 6.63 10.53
N ASP A 24 -0.76 7.71 11.27
CA ASP A 24 -1.66 8.85 11.42
C ASP A 24 -1.31 9.92 10.37
N PRO A 25 -2.17 10.15 9.35
CA PRO A 25 -1.89 11.11 8.29
C PRO A 25 -1.67 12.54 8.80
N SER A 26 -2.27 12.91 9.93
CA SER A 26 -2.15 14.27 10.48
C SER A 26 -0.70 14.63 10.83
N VAL A 27 0.11 13.64 11.21
CA VAL A 27 1.54 13.83 11.50
C VAL A 27 2.31 14.27 10.24
N THR A 28 1.97 13.72 9.08
CA THR A 28 2.58 14.16 7.80
C THR A 28 2.13 15.57 7.42
N GLU A 29 0.89 15.93 7.76
CA GLU A 29 0.30 17.22 7.44
C GLU A 29 0.79 18.37 8.32
N SER A 30 1.20 18.07 9.57
CA SER A 30 1.58 19.08 10.56
C SER A 30 3.06 19.11 10.93
N VAL A 31 3.87 18.15 10.44
CA VAL A 31 5.31 18.11 10.76
C VAL A 31 6.04 19.31 10.20
N ASP A 32 7.01 19.84 10.96
CA ASP A 32 7.89 20.88 10.48
C ASP A 32 8.77 20.33 9.33
N PRO A 33 8.81 20.98 8.15
CA PRO A 33 9.69 20.57 7.06
C PRO A 33 11.16 20.40 7.48
N ASP A 34 11.64 21.21 8.43
CA ASP A 34 13.02 21.13 8.93
C ASP A 34 13.27 19.86 9.76
N ASP A 35 12.24 19.28 10.37
CA ASP A 35 12.34 18.05 11.18
C ASP A 35 12.48 16.78 10.33
N VAL A 36 12.13 16.85 9.03
CA VAL A 36 12.14 15.71 8.10
C VAL A 36 13.14 15.87 6.94
N GLY A 37 13.96 16.92 6.99
CA GLY A 37 15.04 17.17 6.03
C GLY A 37 14.55 17.21 4.58
N ALA A 38 15.16 16.40 3.71
CA ALA A 38 14.86 16.42 2.27
C ALA A 38 13.42 16.00 1.93
N LEU A 39 12.69 15.34 2.84
CA LEU A 39 11.28 15.01 2.65
C LEU A 39 10.38 16.25 2.81
N GLY A 40 10.86 17.28 3.50
CA GLY A 40 10.15 18.53 3.74
C GLY A 40 9.64 19.18 2.45
N ASP A 41 10.45 19.12 1.38
CA ASP A 41 10.12 19.64 0.05
C ASP A 41 8.91 18.92 -0.61
N PHE A 42 8.51 17.76 -0.09
CA PHE A 42 7.49 16.89 -0.68
C PHE A 42 6.28 16.64 0.23
N LEU A 43 6.18 17.32 1.38
CA LEU A 43 5.13 17.06 2.37
C LEU A 43 3.71 17.13 1.79
N ASP A 44 3.42 18.10 0.91
CA ASP A 44 2.11 18.20 0.25
C ASP A 44 1.79 16.95 -0.60
N THR A 45 2.78 16.40 -1.30
CA THR A 45 2.61 15.19 -2.12
C THR A 45 2.46 13.95 -1.23
N LEU A 46 3.26 13.88 -0.17
CA LEU A 46 3.25 12.79 0.79
C LEU A 46 1.96 12.75 1.61
N ALA A 47 1.37 13.90 1.94
CA ALA A 47 0.06 14.01 2.57
C ALA A 47 -1.06 13.45 1.68
N VAL A 48 -1.03 13.75 0.37
CA VAL A 48 -1.96 13.13 -0.60
C VAL A 48 -1.82 11.62 -0.60
N ALA A 49 -0.59 11.09 -0.58
CA ALA A 49 -0.37 9.65 -0.52
C ALA A 49 -0.97 9.04 0.77
N GLY A 50 -0.72 9.66 1.93
CA GLY A 50 -1.24 9.23 3.23
C GLY A 50 -2.78 9.15 3.27
N GLN A 51 -3.46 10.17 2.77
CA GLN A 51 -4.94 10.24 2.75
C GLN A 51 -5.58 9.26 1.76
N ASN A 52 -4.86 8.84 0.72
CA ASN A 52 -5.40 8.03 -0.38
C ASN A 52 -4.82 6.60 -0.42
N THR A 53 -4.15 6.16 0.64
CA THR A 53 -3.65 4.78 0.69
C THR A 53 -4.80 3.78 0.65
N VAL A 54 -4.71 2.80 -0.25
CA VAL A 54 -5.60 1.64 -0.24
C VAL A 54 -4.85 0.51 0.46
N PRO A 55 -5.25 0.10 1.67
CA PRO A 55 -4.60 -0.98 2.37
C PRO A 55 -4.81 -2.29 1.60
N ARG A 56 -3.82 -3.18 1.67
CA ARG A 56 -3.97 -4.54 1.14
C ARG A 56 -5.13 -5.25 1.87
N PRO A 57 -5.90 -6.11 1.18
CA PRO A 57 -6.95 -6.89 1.82
C PRO A 57 -6.40 -7.72 3.00
N VAL A 58 -7.14 -7.71 4.12
CA VAL A 58 -6.80 -8.51 5.32
C VAL A 58 -7.72 -9.72 5.38
N THR A 59 -7.69 -10.53 4.32
CA THR A 59 -8.54 -11.74 4.17
C THR A 59 -7.68 -13.00 4.17
N VAL A 60 -8.30 -14.14 4.49
CA VAL A 60 -7.64 -15.45 4.39
C VAL A 60 -7.24 -15.81 2.95
N ALA A 61 -7.94 -15.25 1.96
CA ALA A 61 -7.68 -15.46 0.55
C ALA A 61 -6.47 -14.67 0.03
N TRP A 62 -6.13 -13.53 0.66
CA TRP A 62 -5.12 -12.61 0.14
C TRP A 62 -3.74 -13.23 -0.15
N PRO A 63 -3.20 -14.13 0.69
CA PRO A 63 -1.94 -14.82 0.39
C PRO A 63 -1.95 -15.58 -0.94
N ASP A 64 -3.09 -16.18 -1.31
CA ASP A 64 -3.24 -16.94 -2.55
C ASP A 64 -3.62 -16.05 -3.74
N GLN A 65 -4.32 -14.95 -3.49
CA GLN A 65 -4.71 -13.97 -4.51
C GLN A 65 -3.55 -13.08 -4.97
N SER A 66 -2.67 -12.65 -4.06
CA SER A 66 -1.64 -11.67 -4.37
C SER A 66 -0.65 -12.07 -5.48
N PRO A 67 -0.21 -13.35 -5.61
CA PRO A 67 0.63 -13.77 -6.72
C PRO A 67 -0.10 -13.77 -8.07
N GLN A 68 -1.42 -14.05 -8.08
CA GLN A 68 -2.22 -14.01 -9.32
C GLN A 68 -2.33 -12.58 -9.85
N VAL A 69 -2.60 -11.63 -8.94
CA VAL A 69 -2.61 -10.19 -9.28
C VAL A 69 -1.26 -9.79 -9.89
N ALA A 70 -0.15 -10.16 -9.26
CA ALA A 70 1.19 -9.82 -9.76
C ALA A 70 1.46 -10.44 -11.15
N SER A 71 1.07 -11.70 -11.36
CA SER A 71 1.27 -12.42 -12.62
C SER A 71 0.49 -11.76 -13.77
N GLU A 72 -0.80 -11.52 -13.59
CA GLU A 72 -1.66 -10.97 -14.65
C GLU A 72 -1.31 -9.51 -14.98
N VAL A 73 -0.98 -8.69 -13.98
CA VAL A 73 -0.46 -7.33 -14.21
C VAL A 73 0.86 -7.36 -14.98
N SER A 74 1.77 -8.28 -14.64
CA SER A 74 3.05 -8.42 -15.35
C SER A 74 2.85 -8.89 -16.80
N ALA A 75 1.93 -9.83 -17.04
CA ALA A 75 1.60 -10.30 -18.38
C ALA A 75 1.03 -9.18 -19.25
N ALA A 76 0.13 -8.35 -18.71
CA ALA A 76 -0.39 -7.17 -19.40
C ALA A 76 0.72 -6.13 -19.67
N TYR A 77 1.57 -5.85 -18.68
CA TYR A 77 2.65 -4.88 -18.80
C TYR A 77 3.68 -5.27 -19.87
N GLN A 78 4.00 -6.57 -19.98
CA GLN A 78 4.92 -7.10 -20.98
C GLN A 78 4.28 -7.29 -22.37
N GLY A 79 2.97 -7.08 -22.49
CA GLY A 79 2.23 -7.28 -23.75
C GLY A 79 2.00 -8.75 -24.11
N GLU A 80 2.12 -9.67 -23.16
CA GLU A 80 1.81 -11.09 -23.33
C GLU A 80 0.30 -11.34 -23.40
N LYS A 81 -0.48 -10.51 -22.70
CA LYS A 81 -1.95 -10.44 -22.74
C LYS A 81 -2.38 -8.98 -22.94
N SER A 82 -3.57 -8.76 -23.50
CA SER A 82 -4.18 -7.42 -23.42
C SER A 82 -4.57 -7.11 -21.97
N PRO A 83 -4.65 -5.83 -21.56
CA PRO A 83 -5.15 -5.48 -20.23
C PRO A 83 -6.52 -6.09 -19.92
N GLU A 84 -7.44 -6.08 -20.89
CA GLU A 84 -8.78 -6.66 -20.72
C GLU A 84 -8.72 -8.17 -20.51
N GLN A 85 -7.89 -8.87 -21.27
CA GLN A 85 -7.72 -10.31 -21.13
C GLN A 85 -7.10 -10.67 -19.78
N ALA A 86 -6.00 -10.01 -19.40
CA ALA A 86 -5.34 -10.27 -18.12
C ALA A 86 -6.26 -10.03 -16.92
N MET A 87 -7.06 -8.95 -16.96
CA MET A 87 -8.00 -8.65 -15.87
C MET A 87 -9.19 -9.62 -15.85
N SER A 88 -9.67 -10.09 -17.01
CA SER A 88 -10.72 -11.12 -17.08
C SER A 88 -10.25 -12.48 -16.55
N ASP A 89 -9.00 -12.84 -16.85
CA ASP A 89 -8.37 -14.07 -16.34
C ASP A 89 -8.14 -13.95 -14.83
N LEU A 90 -7.69 -12.79 -14.36
CA LEU A 90 -7.51 -12.49 -12.94
C LEU A 90 -8.84 -12.62 -12.18
N GLU A 91 -9.91 -12.00 -12.66
CA GLU A 91 -11.25 -12.08 -12.05
C GLU A 91 -11.68 -13.54 -11.86
N SER A 92 -11.52 -14.36 -12.90
CA SER A 92 -11.86 -15.78 -12.85
C SER A 92 -11.02 -16.52 -11.80
N SER A 93 -9.71 -16.25 -11.75
CA SER A 93 -8.81 -16.88 -10.78
C SER A 93 -9.12 -16.48 -9.32
N LEU A 94 -9.44 -15.20 -9.08
CA LEU A 94 -9.80 -14.71 -7.75
C LEU A 94 -11.10 -15.39 -7.26
N GLY A 95 -12.10 -15.50 -8.14
CA GLY A 95 -13.36 -16.16 -7.81
C GLY A 95 -13.22 -17.66 -7.52
N SER A 96 -12.29 -18.36 -8.19
CA SER A 96 -11.96 -19.76 -7.86
C SER A 96 -11.33 -19.87 -6.48
N ILE A 97 -10.35 -19.05 -6.15
CA ILE A 97 -9.70 -19.05 -4.82
C ILE A 97 -10.73 -18.79 -3.71
N GLU A 98 -11.63 -17.83 -3.92
CA GLU A 98 -12.67 -17.50 -2.94
C GLU A 98 -13.68 -18.63 -2.76
N SER A 99 -14.01 -19.35 -3.84
CA SER A 99 -14.90 -20.51 -3.80
C SER A 99 -14.26 -21.68 -3.05
N ASP A 100 -12.99 -21.99 -3.33
CA ASP A 100 -12.25 -23.09 -2.68
C ASP A 100 -12.12 -22.89 -1.15
N LEU A 101 -12.01 -21.64 -0.71
CA LEU A 101 -11.94 -21.29 0.72
C LEU A 101 -13.29 -21.29 1.44
N ALA A 102 -14.41 -21.30 0.69
CA ALA A 102 -15.75 -21.32 1.25
C ALA A 102 -16.27 -22.76 1.50
N GLU A 103 -15.54 -23.78 1.03
CA GLU A 103 -15.80 -25.22 1.26
C GLU A 103 -15.19 -25.73 2.57
#